data_AF-A0A077Z6N4-F1
#
_entry.id   AF-A0A077Z6N4-F1
#
_cell.length_a   1.000
_cell.length_b   1.000
_cell.length_c   1.000
_cell.angle_alpha   90.00
_cell.angle_beta   90.00
_cell.angle_gamma   90.00
#
_symmetry.space_group_name_H-M   'P 1'
#
loop_
_entity.id
_entity.type
_entity.pdbx_description
1 polymer ?
#
loop_
_entity_poly.entity_id
_entity_poly.type
_entity_poly.pdbx_seq_one_letter_code
_entity_poly.pdbx_strand_id
1 'polypeptide(L)'
;MWFHRLGGQLLPCLVSGKAVGRWVNTDAELLSHFSKTFFANRSVSFTEEMEFKNADSTETIPIFRVMNSSGYLLNKMQTINIDGHLAIRMFKNMIFMQAIDEILYNAQRQGRISFYMTNLGEEACTIGSAAALQDEDLIFAQYRELGPLLWRGYSLQSLVDQCVGNEDDTGLGRQMPVHYGSKEKNYVTISSTLATQMPQAVGSAYISKLNKQDRVSLCYFGDGASSEGDCHAAFNFASTLRCPVIFFCRNNAYAISTSVSEQYGGDGVAGRGPAYGLATIRVDGNDIFAIYSCVEHARKLALQGQPCLIEAMTYRLGHHSTSDDSTAYRLPKEVAFWSQLNSPLSRLRSFLLKEKLFTSEEESKLAQDYRSDVIRALTIAEKKKKPPIDSMFTHVYDVLTPRLEKQKSELLAHCSKMSATAYPNESFSYPCLRIHCTPTLPEELTNSDKYKEIGDDAEWVLSTCKPGYGVQQLRDGKFDTYWQSDGSQPHTINIFFTRKTKVSHVCIFTDVKTDESYTPNRISIRRGTSLCDLSQVCLVEIRQPNGWAMVPLQCPSTHGVVRAFVIQIAIVQNHQNGRDSHVRQVRIFGPKGKSWNKVNGVQL
;
A
#
# COMPACT_ATOMS: atom_id res chain seq x y z
N MET A 1 23.63 19.32 25.83
CA MET A 1 24.76 18.61 26.49
C MET A 1 25.50 17.68 25.51
N TRP A 2 25.74 18.12 24.27
CA TRP A 2 26.52 17.37 23.25
C TRP A 2 27.36 18.37 22.46
N PHE A 3 28.59 18.61 22.94
CA PHE A 3 29.69 19.23 22.20
C PHE A 3 30.96 18.60 22.76
N HIS A 4 31.57 17.71 21.96
CA HIS A 4 33.01 17.36 21.93
C HIS A 4 33.18 15.90 21.51
N ARG A 5 33.64 15.71 20.27
CA ARG A 5 34.68 14.74 19.88
C ARG A 5 34.87 14.86 18.37
N LEU A 6 35.92 15.58 17.98
CA LEU A 6 36.83 15.17 16.91
C LEU A 6 38.14 15.91 17.20
N GLY A 7 39.05 15.18 17.83
CA GLY A 7 40.39 15.65 18.16
C GLY A 7 41.32 15.54 16.95
N GLY A 8 42.17 16.55 16.82
CA GLY A 8 43.61 16.40 16.65
C GLY A 8 44.10 15.48 15.52
N GLN A 9 44.21 16.04 14.33
CA GLN A 9 45.38 15.82 13.48
C GLN A 9 45.92 17.17 13.03
N LEU A 10 46.83 17.72 13.83
CA LEU A 10 47.77 18.76 13.42
C LEU A 10 48.89 18.07 12.64
N LEU A 11 48.84 18.18 11.32
CA LEU A 11 49.97 17.84 10.43
C LEU A 11 50.95 19.02 10.42
N PRO A 12 52.23 18.82 10.78
CA PRO A 12 53.25 19.84 10.60
C PRO A 12 53.76 19.75 9.15
N CYS A 13 53.25 20.60 8.27
CA CYS A 13 53.87 20.78 6.96
C CYS A 13 55.08 21.71 7.11
N LEU A 14 56.24 21.06 7.19
CA LEU A 14 57.57 21.63 7.05
C LEU A 14 57.66 22.55 5.83
N VAL A 15 58.19 23.74 6.10
CA VAL A 15 58.73 24.70 5.14
C VAL A 15 59.79 23.99 4.30
N SER A 16 59.42 23.59 3.09
CA SER A 16 60.37 23.32 2.01
C SER A 16 60.01 24.21 0.85
N GLY A 17 60.93 25.10 0.48
CA GLY A 17 60.75 26.02 -0.62
C GLY A 17 60.60 25.24 -1.93
N LYS A 18 59.43 25.38 -2.56
CA LYS A 18 59.23 25.28 -4.02
C LYS A 18 57.80 25.72 -4.36
N ALA A 19 57.69 26.60 -5.35
CA ALA A 19 56.49 27.16 -5.99
C ALA A 19 55.67 28.16 -5.15
N VAL A 20 56.16 29.41 -5.11
CA VAL A 20 55.28 30.58 -5.15
C VAL A 20 54.35 30.41 -6.36
N GLY A 21 53.04 30.53 -6.14
CA GLY A 21 51.99 30.23 -7.11
C GLY A 21 52.30 30.82 -8.48
N ARG A 22 52.26 29.96 -9.50
CA ARG A 22 52.28 30.38 -10.90
C ARG A 22 50.99 31.18 -11.09
N TRP A 23 51.11 32.50 -11.17
CA TRP A 23 50.01 33.37 -11.53
C TRP A 23 49.50 32.90 -12.88
N VAL A 24 48.19 32.71 -12.96
CA VAL A 24 47.49 32.35 -14.18
C VAL A 24 47.72 33.50 -15.17
N ASN A 25 48.55 33.29 -16.19
CA ASN A 25 49.13 34.38 -16.98
C ASN A 25 48.47 34.54 -18.35
N THR A 26 47.53 33.65 -18.70
CA THR A 26 46.79 33.72 -19.96
C THR A 26 45.32 33.43 -19.72
N ASP A 27 44.44 34.01 -20.55
CA ASP A 27 43.00 33.74 -20.51
C ASP A 27 42.69 32.24 -20.64
N ALA A 28 43.48 31.51 -21.42
CA ALA A 28 43.36 30.06 -21.57
C ALA A 28 43.64 29.31 -20.26
N GLU A 29 44.66 29.69 -19.49
CA GLU A 29 44.93 29.09 -18.18
C GLU A 29 43.85 29.45 -17.16
N LEU A 30 43.32 30.68 -17.22
CA LEU A 30 42.23 31.18 -16.36
C LEU A 30 40.95 30.41 -16.60
N LEU A 31 40.61 30.22 -17.88
CA LEU A 31 39.45 29.47 -18.30
C LEU A 31 39.60 27.98 -17.98
N SER A 32 40.79 27.41 -18.17
CA SER A 32 41.09 26.02 -17.77
C SER A 32 40.96 25.83 -16.26
N HIS A 33 41.47 26.76 -15.46
CA HIS A 33 41.33 26.74 -14.00
C HIS A 33 39.86 26.86 -13.59
N PHE A 34 39.11 27.78 -14.19
CA PHE A 34 37.68 27.98 -13.91
C PHE A 34 36.85 26.75 -14.24
N SER A 35 37.02 26.20 -15.45
CA SER A 35 36.39 24.95 -15.91
C SER A 35 36.61 23.80 -14.92
N LYS A 36 37.87 23.59 -14.51
CA LYS A 36 38.25 22.51 -13.59
C LYS A 36 37.69 22.71 -12.19
N THR A 37 37.71 23.94 -11.69
CA THR A 37 37.38 24.23 -10.29
C THR A 37 35.88 24.40 -10.07
N PHE A 38 35.19 25.09 -10.98
CA PHE A 38 33.81 25.55 -10.76
C PHE A 38 32.81 24.98 -11.75
N PHE A 39 33.27 24.38 -12.85
CA PHE A 39 32.40 23.88 -13.92
C PHE A 39 32.49 22.37 -14.13
N ALA A 40 32.90 21.63 -13.10
CA ALA A 40 32.99 20.17 -13.09
C ALA A 40 33.78 19.60 -14.29
N ASN A 41 34.90 20.25 -14.66
CA ASN A 41 35.75 19.92 -15.80
C ASN A 41 35.07 20.03 -17.18
N ARG A 42 33.91 20.70 -17.30
CA ARG A 42 33.28 20.93 -18.61
C ARG A 42 34.05 21.99 -19.38
N SER A 43 34.39 21.69 -20.64
CA SER A 43 35.09 22.63 -21.52
C SER A 43 34.24 23.88 -21.72
N VAL A 44 34.86 25.05 -21.51
CA VAL A 44 34.27 26.36 -21.77
C VAL A 44 35.26 27.17 -22.61
N SER A 45 34.75 28.04 -23.47
CA SER A 45 35.51 28.97 -24.33
C SER A 45 34.99 30.40 -24.13
N PHE A 46 35.86 31.40 -24.22
CA PHE A 46 35.43 32.78 -24.40
C PHE A 46 34.86 32.97 -25.82
N THR A 47 33.92 33.90 -25.99
CA THR A 47 33.39 34.34 -27.28
C THR A 47 33.19 35.84 -27.26
N GLU A 48 33.44 36.50 -28.39
CA GLU A 48 33.15 37.94 -28.59
C GLU A 48 31.74 38.13 -29.20
N GLU A 49 31.11 37.07 -29.67
CA GLU A 49 29.77 37.10 -30.26
C GLU A 49 28.69 36.99 -29.17
N MET A 50 27.83 38.01 -29.09
CA MET A 50 26.66 37.98 -28.21
C MET A 50 25.56 37.11 -28.84
N GLU A 51 25.59 35.82 -28.53
CA GLU A 51 24.61 34.84 -29.03
C GLU A 51 23.76 34.30 -27.86
N PHE A 52 22.45 34.46 -27.95
CA PHE A 52 21.51 33.80 -27.04
C PHE A 52 21.17 32.40 -27.58
N LYS A 53 21.35 31.38 -26.75
CA LYS A 53 20.91 30.01 -27.08
C LYS A 53 19.40 29.89 -26.83
N ASN A 54 18.64 29.80 -27.91
CA ASN A 54 17.19 29.65 -27.88
C ASN A 54 16.78 28.17 -27.97
N ALA A 55 15.66 27.83 -27.34
CA ALA A 55 15.11 26.48 -27.39
C ALA A 55 14.90 25.99 -28.83
N ASP A 56 14.37 26.85 -29.70
CA ASP A 56 14.08 26.52 -31.11
C ASP A 56 15.33 26.21 -31.95
N SER A 57 16.50 26.71 -31.53
CA SER A 57 17.79 26.45 -32.18
C SER A 57 18.53 25.22 -31.63
N THR A 58 18.00 24.61 -30.57
CA THR A 58 18.65 23.49 -29.88
C THR A 58 18.11 22.17 -30.43
N GLU A 59 19.00 21.25 -30.80
CA GLU A 59 18.61 19.90 -31.21
C GLU A 59 17.86 19.19 -30.08
N THR A 60 16.73 18.58 -30.40
CA THR A 60 15.88 17.88 -29.43
C THR A 60 16.40 16.49 -29.13
N ILE A 61 16.12 15.99 -27.93
CA ILE A 61 16.51 14.65 -27.53
C ILE A 61 15.68 13.62 -28.33
N PRO A 62 16.33 12.68 -29.06
CA PRO A 62 15.63 11.70 -29.87
C PRO A 62 14.90 10.66 -29.02
N ILE A 63 13.87 10.05 -29.59
CA ILE A 63 13.06 9.01 -28.94
C ILE A 63 13.66 7.63 -29.23
N PHE A 64 14.27 7.00 -28.22
CA PHE A 64 14.79 5.64 -28.33
C PHE A 64 13.66 4.62 -28.52
N ARG A 65 13.87 3.68 -29.45
CA ARG A 65 12.89 2.66 -29.83
C ARG A 65 13.59 1.38 -30.31
N VAL A 66 13.06 0.23 -29.90
CA VAL A 66 13.53 -1.12 -30.22
C VAL A 66 12.61 -1.82 -31.23
N MET A 67 11.30 -1.63 -31.09
CA MET A 67 10.26 -2.24 -31.91
C MET A 67 9.41 -1.19 -32.63
N ASN A 68 8.88 -1.47 -33.82
CA ASN A 68 7.95 -0.56 -34.49
C ASN A 68 6.48 -0.83 -34.12
N SER A 69 5.56 0.02 -34.58
CA SER A 69 4.12 -0.10 -34.32
C SER A 69 3.52 -1.41 -34.82
N SER A 70 4.12 -2.05 -35.81
CA SER A 70 3.69 -3.36 -36.31
C SER A 70 4.29 -4.54 -35.53
N GLY A 71 5.08 -4.30 -34.48
CA GLY A 71 5.69 -5.38 -33.69
C GLY A 71 6.97 -5.98 -34.30
N TYR A 72 7.61 -5.32 -35.27
CA TYR A 72 8.92 -5.76 -35.78
C TYR A 72 10.07 -5.10 -35.01
N LEU A 73 11.10 -5.87 -34.69
CA LEU A 73 12.35 -5.36 -34.10
C LEU A 73 13.13 -4.58 -35.16
N LEU A 74 13.53 -3.34 -34.83
CA LEU A 74 14.18 -2.41 -35.76
C LEU A 74 15.68 -2.65 -35.93
N ASN A 75 16.38 -2.98 -34.84
CA ASN A 75 17.83 -3.18 -34.86
C ASN A 75 18.21 -4.51 -34.20
N LYS A 76 18.29 -5.58 -35.01
CA LYS A 76 18.68 -6.93 -34.55
C LYS A 76 20.10 -7.03 -33.97
N MET A 77 20.94 -6.00 -34.12
CA MET A 77 22.32 -5.99 -33.60
C MET A 77 22.41 -5.37 -32.20
N GLN A 78 21.47 -4.48 -31.85
CA GLN A 78 21.35 -3.91 -30.49
C GLN A 78 20.30 -4.64 -29.63
N THR A 79 19.60 -5.63 -30.19
CA THR A 79 18.52 -6.30 -29.47
C THR A 79 19.04 -6.97 -28.22
N ILE A 80 18.43 -6.58 -27.10
CA ILE A 80 18.31 -7.42 -25.90
C ILE A 80 17.96 -8.82 -26.37
N ASN A 81 18.53 -9.85 -25.76
CA ASN A 81 18.03 -11.20 -25.98
C ASN A 81 16.62 -11.28 -25.36
N ILE A 82 15.59 -11.04 -26.16
CA ILE A 82 14.21 -11.01 -25.70
C ILE A 82 13.81 -12.44 -25.38
N ASP A 83 13.88 -12.78 -24.10
CA ASP A 83 13.34 -14.04 -23.60
C ASP A 83 11.82 -14.08 -23.87
N GLY A 84 11.38 -15.10 -24.61
CA GLY A 84 9.97 -15.30 -24.91
C GLY A 84 9.11 -15.42 -23.65
N HIS A 85 9.65 -15.99 -22.56
CA HIS A 85 8.93 -16.05 -21.28
C HIS A 85 8.72 -14.67 -20.67
N LEU A 86 9.75 -13.81 -20.73
CA LEU A 86 9.67 -12.42 -20.27
C LEU A 86 8.61 -11.64 -21.07
N ALA A 87 8.64 -11.75 -22.40
CA ALA A 87 7.68 -11.08 -23.28
C ALA A 87 6.23 -11.56 -23.01
N ILE A 88 6.02 -12.86 -22.85
CA ILE A 88 4.70 -13.41 -22.48
C ILE A 88 4.27 -12.89 -21.11
N ARG A 89 5.15 -12.89 -20.10
CA ARG A 89 4.80 -12.39 -18.75
C ARG A 89 4.39 -10.91 -18.79
N MET A 90 5.13 -10.08 -19.52
CA MET A 90 4.80 -8.67 -19.73
C MET A 90 3.42 -8.53 -20.38
N PHE A 91 3.13 -9.29 -21.43
CA PHE A 91 1.86 -9.27 -22.13
C PHE A 91 0.68 -9.67 -21.23
N LYS A 92 0.83 -10.76 -20.47
CA LYS A 92 -0.18 -11.21 -19.51
C LYS A 92 -0.49 -10.14 -18.47
N ASN A 93 0.52 -9.44 -17.95
CA ASN A 93 0.31 -8.34 -17.00
C ASN A 93 -0.41 -7.14 -17.63
N MET A 94 -0.14 -6.81 -18.91
CA MET A 94 -0.87 -5.73 -19.59
C MET A 94 -2.36 -6.08 -19.78
N ILE A 95 -2.67 -7.31 -20.20
CA ILE A 95 -4.06 -7.79 -20.30
C ILE A 95 -4.74 -7.78 -18.93
N PHE A 96 -4.03 -8.23 -17.90
CA PHE A 96 -4.57 -8.26 -16.55
C PHE A 96 -4.90 -6.85 -16.03
N MET A 97 -3.99 -5.90 -16.25
CA MET A 97 -4.22 -4.50 -15.89
C MET A 97 -5.42 -3.90 -16.62
N GLN A 98 -5.59 -4.20 -17.91
CA GLN A 98 -6.75 -3.75 -18.67
C GLN A 98 -8.06 -4.33 -18.12
N ALA A 99 -8.07 -5.61 -17.73
CA ALA A 99 -9.24 -6.25 -17.11
C ALA A 99 -9.59 -5.63 -15.76
N ILE A 100 -8.58 -5.32 -14.93
CA ILE A 100 -8.78 -4.61 -13.65
C ILE A 100 -9.39 -3.24 -13.91
N ASP A 101 -8.80 -2.47 -14.83
CA ASP A 101 -9.24 -1.12 -15.13
C ASP A 101 -10.68 -1.06 -15.63
N GLU A 102 -11.06 -1.95 -16.55
CA GLU A 102 -12.43 -1.97 -17.07
C GLU A 102 -13.46 -2.27 -15.97
N ILE A 103 -13.21 -3.28 -15.14
CA ILE A 103 -14.16 -3.70 -14.11
C ILE A 103 -14.26 -2.66 -12.99
N LEU A 104 -13.13 -2.13 -12.51
CA LEU A 104 -13.15 -1.16 -11.42
C LEU A 104 -13.61 0.23 -11.87
N TYR A 105 -13.31 0.64 -13.10
CA TYR A 105 -13.89 1.86 -13.68
C TYR A 105 -15.41 1.77 -13.73
N ASN A 106 -15.96 0.64 -14.22
CA ASN A 106 -17.40 0.42 -14.25
C ASN A 106 -18.02 0.31 -12.86
N ALA A 107 -17.33 -0.32 -11.91
CA ALA A 107 -17.76 -0.37 -10.51
C ALA A 107 -17.90 1.05 -9.92
N GLN A 108 -16.96 1.95 -10.25
CA GLN A 108 -17.04 3.34 -9.84
C GLN A 108 -18.25 4.05 -10.49
N ARG A 109 -18.51 3.83 -11.79
CA ARG A 109 -19.69 4.40 -12.47
C ARG A 109 -21.02 3.94 -11.86
N GLN A 110 -21.03 2.79 -11.20
CA GLN A 110 -22.17 2.25 -10.46
C GLN A 110 -22.22 2.74 -8.99
N GLY A 111 -21.28 3.57 -8.54
CA GLY A 111 -21.18 4.07 -7.17
C GLY A 111 -20.70 3.02 -6.14
N ARG A 112 -20.14 1.90 -6.61
CA ARG A 112 -19.69 0.78 -5.76
C ARG A 112 -18.34 1.07 -5.10
N ILE A 113 -17.51 1.86 -5.76
CA ILE A 113 -16.31 2.49 -5.22
C ILE A 113 -16.38 4.00 -5.48
N SER A 114 -15.68 4.81 -4.69
CA SER A 114 -15.82 6.27 -4.73
C SER A 114 -15.05 6.93 -5.89
N PHE A 115 -13.90 6.37 -6.28
CA PHE A 115 -12.99 6.95 -7.25
C PHE A 115 -12.22 5.85 -7.99
N TYR A 116 -11.79 6.12 -9.22
CA TYR A 116 -10.86 5.24 -9.94
C TYR A 116 -10.08 5.99 -11.03
N MET A 117 -8.90 5.49 -11.37
CA MET A 117 -8.04 5.99 -12.45
C MET A 117 -7.54 4.80 -13.26
N THR A 118 -7.67 4.88 -14.58
CA THR A 118 -7.20 3.81 -15.48
C THR A 118 -5.76 4.05 -15.94
N ASN A 119 -5.12 3.01 -16.44
CA ASN A 119 -3.73 2.98 -16.89
C ASN A 119 -3.63 2.86 -18.43
N LEU A 120 -4.75 3.06 -19.14
CA LEU A 120 -4.87 2.84 -20.58
C LEU A 120 -3.88 3.70 -21.38
N GLY A 121 -3.04 3.04 -22.17
CA GLY A 121 -1.98 3.65 -22.97
C GLY A 121 -0.61 3.66 -22.28
N GLU A 122 -0.57 3.49 -20.96
CA GLU A 122 0.65 3.60 -20.15
C GLU A 122 1.13 2.24 -19.60
N GLU A 123 0.58 1.14 -20.12
CA GLU A 123 0.81 -0.19 -19.60
C GLU A 123 2.27 -0.64 -19.80
N ALA A 124 2.83 -0.36 -20.98
CA ALA A 124 4.23 -0.67 -21.27
C ALA A 124 5.21 0.14 -20.40
N CYS A 125 4.92 1.42 -20.15
CA CYS A 125 5.73 2.27 -19.27
C CYS A 125 5.88 1.63 -17.89
N THR A 126 4.79 1.17 -17.29
CA THR A 126 4.75 0.73 -15.89
C THR A 126 5.19 -0.72 -15.74
N ILE A 127 4.77 -1.62 -16.62
CA ILE A 127 5.17 -3.04 -16.57
C ILE A 127 6.60 -3.23 -17.08
N GLY A 128 6.98 -2.57 -18.18
CA GLY A 128 8.32 -2.69 -18.75
C GLY A 128 9.41 -2.16 -17.81
N SER A 129 9.13 -1.05 -17.11
CA SER A 129 10.08 -0.49 -16.14
C SER A 129 10.20 -1.37 -14.90
N ALA A 130 9.08 -1.86 -14.34
CA ALA A 130 9.11 -2.77 -13.21
C ALA A 130 9.85 -4.07 -13.51
N ALA A 131 9.73 -4.58 -14.74
CA ALA A 131 10.42 -5.78 -15.19
C ALA A 131 11.95 -5.67 -15.20
N ALA A 132 12.48 -4.46 -15.35
CA ALA A 132 13.91 -4.20 -15.36
C ALA A 132 14.51 -3.90 -13.97
N LEU A 133 13.68 -3.82 -12.93
CA LEU A 133 14.12 -3.61 -11.55
C LEU A 133 14.32 -4.94 -10.81
N GLN A 134 15.09 -4.90 -9.73
CA GLN A 134 15.13 -5.98 -8.74
C GLN A 134 13.97 -5.83 -7.75
N ASP A 135 13.61 -6.91 -7.05
CA ASP A 135 12.51 -6.89 -6.08
C ASP A 135 12.82 -5.97 -4.88
N GLU A 136 14.10 -5.81 -4.54
CA GLU A 136 14.59 -4.93 -3.48
C GLU A 136 14.53 -3.44 -3.84
N ASP A 137 14.51 -3.08 -5.12
CA ASP A 137 14.49 -1.68 -5.54
C ASP A 137 13.21 -0.99 -5.05
N LEU A 138 13.34 0.21 -4.49
CA LEU A 138 12.20 0.91 -3.89
C LEU A 138 11.47 1.74 -4.95
N ILE A 139 10.14 1.58 -5.01
CA ILE A 139 9.32 2.29 -5.98
C ILE A 139 8.54 3.41 -5.29
N PHE A 140 8.69 4.62 -5.81
CA PHE A 140 7.87 5.78 -5.49
C PHE A 140 6.95 6.07 -6.67
N ALA A 141 5.65 5.96 -6.44
CA ALA A 141 4.62 6.10 -7.46
C ALA A 141 3.84 7.43 -7.32
N GLN A 142 3.09 7.78 -8.36
CA GLN A 142 2.21 8.94 -8.39
C GLN A 142 0.74 8.53 -8.22
N TYR A 143 0.17 7.74 -9.14
CA TYR A 143 -1.18 7.16 -9.08
C TYR A 143 -1.56 6.32 -10.31
N ARG A 144 -0.73 6.25 -11.37
CA ARG A 144 -0.96 5.39 -12.57
C ARG A 144 0.04 4.24 -12.65
N GLU A 145 0.58 3.82 -11.52
CA GLU A 145 1.66 2.83 -11.44
C GLU A 145 1.13 1.49 -10.91
N LEU A 146 -0.02 1.03 -11.43
CA LEU A 146 -0.51 -0.29 -11.07
C LEU A 146 0.42 -1.41 -11.59
N GLY A 147 1.05 -1.20 -12.75
CA GLY A 147 1.97 -2.16 -13.38
C GLY A 147 3.02 -2.78 -12.44
N PRO A 148 3.81 -1.99 -11.69
CA PRO A 148 4.78 -2.52 -10.74
C PRO A 148 4.22 -3.43 -9.65
N LEU A 149 3.03 -3.14 -9.12
CA LEU A 149 2.39 -4.00 -8.13
C LEU A 149 2.00 -5.34 -8.76
N LEU A 150 1.41 -5.32 -9.96
CA LEU A 150 1.07 -6.55 -10.69
C LEU A 150 2.32 -7.37 -11.00
N TRP A 151 3.38 -6.71 -11.48
CA TRP A 151 4.64 -7.35 -11.81
C TRP A 151 5.26 -8.07 -10.60
N ARG A 152 5.24 -7.43 -9.43
CA ARG A 152 5.75 -7.97 -8.15
C ARG A 152 4.79 -8.94 -7.46
N GLY A 153 3.70 -9.35 -8.13
CA GLY A 153 2.76 -10.33 -7.61
C GLY A 153 1.96 -9.83 -6.41
N TYR A 154 1.61 -8.54 -6.38
CA TYR A 154 0.66 -8.01 -5.42
C TYR A 154 -0.72 -8.65 -5.64
N SER A 155 -1.38 -9.01 -4.54
CA SER A 155 -2.67 -9.71 -4.58
C SER A 155 -3.75 -8.83 -5.23
N LEU A 156 -4.46 -9.40 -6.21
CA LEU A 156 -5.67 -8.80 -6.77
C LEU A 156 -6.70 -8.48 -5.68
N GLN A 157 -6.88 -9.39 -4.73
CA GLN A 157 -7.84 -9.18 -3.64
C GLN A 157 -7.43 -7.96 -2.80
N SER A 158 -6.15 -7.80 -2.49
CA SER A 158 -5.65 -6.67 -1.70
C SER A 158 -5.77 -5.33 -2.44
N LEU A 159 -5.60 -5.33 -3.77
CA LEU A 159 -5.85 -4.16 -4.61
C LEU A 159 -7.33 -3.74 -4.53
N VAL A 160 -8.23 -4.70 -4.72
CA VAL A 160 -9.67 -4.45 -4.71
C VAL A 160 -10.17 -4.07 -3.31
N ASP A 161 -9.62 -4.69 -2.26
CA ASP A 161 -9.91 -4.37 -0.87
C ASP A 161 -9.56 -2.90 -0.55
N GLN A 162 -8.45 -2.37 -1.10
CA GLN A 162 -8.08 -0.96 -0.98
C GLN A 162 -9.07 -0.03 -1.69
N CYS A 163 -9.47 -0.36 -2.93
CA CYS A 163 -10.43 0.44 -3.68
C CYS A 163 -11.83 0.47 -3.03
N VAL A 164 -12.24 -0.64 -2.40
CA VAL A 164 -13.49 -0.71 -1.64
C VAL A 164 -13.34 -0.05 -0.25
N GLY A 165 -12.13 0.00 0.30
CA GLY A 165 -11.86 0.46 1.66
C GLY A 165 -12.47 -0.46 2.70
N ASN A 166 -12.36 -1.77 2.53
CA ASN A 166 -12.88 -2.76 3.48
C ASN A 166 -11.87 -3.10 4.59
N GLU A 167 -12.26 -3.96 5.52
CA GLU A 167 -11.47 -4.32 6.71
C GLU A 167 -10.14 -5.04 6.42
N ASP A 168 -9.98 -5.60 5.22
CA ASP A 168 -8.74 -6.25 4.79
C ASP A 168 -7.82 -5.30 4.01
N ASP A 169 -8.23 -4.03 3.79
CA ASP A 169 -7.31 -3.01 3.33
C ASP A 169 -6.22 -2.76 4.37
N THR A 170 -4.97 -2.99 3.98
CA THR A 170 -3.79 -2.71 4.82
C THR A 170 -3.64 -1.22 5.16
N GLY A 171 -4.23 -0.33 4.34
CA GLY A 171 -4.37 1.11 4.61
C GLY A 171 -5.52 1.47 5.54
N LEU A 172 -6.29 0.48 6.01
CA LEU A 172 -7.44 0.63 6.91
C LEU A 172 -8.52 1.57 6.36
N GLY A 173 -8.73 1.59 5.04
CA GLY A 173 -9.78 2.37 4.38
C GLY A 173 -9.61 3.89 4.53
N ARG A 174 -8.41 4.36 4.85
CA ARG A 174 -8.15 5.78 5.18
C ARG A 174 -7.83 6.65 3.99
N GLN A 175 -7.37 6.04 2.90
CA GLN A 175 -6.99 6.75 1.69
C GLN A 175 -8.03 6.57 0.60
N MET A 176 -8.02 7.49 -0.37
CA MET A 176 -8.81 7.40 -1.59
C MET A 176 -8.48 6.11 -2.35
N PRO A 177 -9.43 5.50 -3.08
CA PRO A 177 -9.12 4.40 -3.99
C PRO A 177 -7.94 4.72 -4.92
N VAL A 178 -7.19 3.69 -5.33
CA VAL A 178 -5.97 3.80 -6.16
C VAL A 178 -4.73 4.31 -5.40
N HIS A 179 -4.86 4.67 -4.12
CA HIS A 179 -3.71 5.00 -3.26
C HIS A 179 -3.05 3.75 -2.66
N TYR A 180 -2.58 2.87 -3.54
CA TYR A 180 -1.95 1.62 -3.14
C TYR A 180 -0.62 1.83 -2.43
N GLY A 181 -0.23 0.85 -1.62
CA GLY A 181 1.07 0.78 -0.96
C GLY A 181 1.37 -0.65 -0.52
N SER A 182 2.63 -1.06 -0.57
CA SER A 182 3.05 -2.37 -0.05
C SER A 182 4.50 -2.35 0.38
N LYS A 183 4.71 -2.49 1.70
CA LYS A 183 6.06 -2.66 2.27
C LYS A 183 6.73 -3.94 1.76
N GLU A 184 5.98 -5.03 1.65
CA GLU A 184 6.48 -6.33 1.18
C GLU A 184 6.99 -6.23 -0.27
N LYS A 185 6.25 -5.52 -1.13
CA LYS A 185 6.60 -5.37 -2.55
C LYS A 185 7.50 -4.15 -2.81
N ASN A 186 8.14 -3.58 -1.79
CA ASN A 186 8.96 -2.36 -1.89
C ASN A 186 8.29 -1.26 -2.74
N TYR A 187 7.02 -0.99 -2.46
CA TYR A 187 6.20 0.01 -3.15
C TYR A 187 5.67 1.00 -2.11
N VAL A 188 6.19 2.22 -2.13
CA VAL A 188 5.82 3.27 -1.17
C VAL A 188 4.38 3.69 -1.40
N THR A 189 3.63 3.85 -0.31
CA THR A 189 2.22 4.24 -0.36
C THR A 189 2.03 5.57 -1.09
N ILE A 190 1.12 5.57 -2.07
CA ILE A 190 0.76 6.74 -2.86
C ILE A 190 0.13 7.84 -1.98
N SER A 191 0.40 9.09 -2.33
CA SER A 191 -0.27 10.29 -1.81
C SER A 191 -0.77 11.17 -2.97
N SER A 192 -1.84 11.95 -2.76
CA SER A 192 -2.41 12.78 -3.83
C SER A 192 -1.52 13.95 -4.24
N THR A 193 -0.71 14.47 -3.32
CA THR A 193 0.07 15.69 -3.54
C THR A 193 1.21 15.42 -4.52
N LEU A 194 1.13 16.04 -5.70
CA LEU A 194 2.04 15.78 -6.80
C LEU A 194 3.49 16.12 -6.45
N ALA A 195 4.41 15.38 -7.06
CA ALA A 195 5.87 15.52 -6.98
C ALA A 195 6.50 15.36 -5.58
N THR A 196 5.72 15.37 -4.49
CA THR A 196 6.24 15.21 -3.12
C THR A 196 7.07 13.94 -2.92
N GLN A 197 6.75 12.87 -3.66
CA GLN A 197 7.48 11.61 -3.64
C GLN A 197 8.88 11.72 -4.28
N MET A 198 9.13 12.73 -5.13
CA MET A 198 10.39 12.87 -5.86
C MET A 198 11.58 13.17 -4.93
N PRO A 199 11.59 14.22 -4.08
CA PRO A 199 12.68 14.44 -3.15
C PRO A 199 12.76 13.35 -2.08
N GLN A 200 11.64 12.70 -1.74
CA GLN A 200 11.63 11.55 -0.83
C GLN A 200 12.37 10.34 -1.42
N ALA A 201 12.16 10.06 -2.72
CA ALA A 201 12.89 9.02 -3.44
C ALA A 201 14.40 9.30 -3.45
N VAL A 202 14.80 10.57 -3.58
CA VAL A 202 16.20 10.98 -3.49
C VAL A 202 16.77 10.73 -2.09
N GLY A 203 16.03 11.06 -1.03
CA GLY A 203 16.45 10.78 0.35
C GLY A 203 16.61 9.28 0.62
N SER A 204 15.69 8.45 0.11
CA SER A 204 15.78 7.00 0.18
C SER A 204 16.97 6.45 -0.61
N ALA A 205 17.20 6.92 -1.83
CA ALA A 205 18.37 6.55 -2.62
C ALA A 205 19.68 6.95 -1.91
N TYR A 206 19.69 8.13 -1.27
CA TYR A 206 20.84 8.60 -0.53
C TYR A 206 21.18 7.70 0.66
N ILE A 207 20.19 7.25 1.44
CA ILE A 207 20.46 6.33 2.55
C ILE A 207 20.91 4.95 2.06
N SER A 208 20.35 4.43 0.96
CA SER A 208 20.83 3.20 0.31
C SER A 208 22.30 3.30 -0.07
N LYS A 209 22.71 4.44 -0.63
CA LYS A 209 24.11 4.72 -0.97
C LYS A 209 25.01 4.77 0.26
N LEU A 210 24.62 5.50 1.31
CA LEU A 210 25.40 5.57 2.56
C LEU A 210 25.58 4.20 3.20
N ASN A 211 24.55 3.35 3.12
CA ASN A 211 24.57 1.98 3.61
C ASN A 211 25.22 0.99 2.63
N LYS A 212 25.77 1.45 1.49
CA LYS A 212 26.39 0.61 0.45
C LYS A 212 25.49 -0.53 -0.05
N GLN A 213 24.20 -0.26 -0.17
CA GLN A 213 23.23 -1.22 -0.69
C GLN A 213 23.21 -1.20 -2.22
N ASP A 214 23.17 -2.39 -2.84
CA ASP A 214 22.98 -2.55 -4.29
C ASP A 214 21.50 -2.36 -4.66
N ARG A 215 20.98 -1.17 -4.39
CA ARG A 215 19.56 -0.84 -4.46
C ARG A 215 19.38 0.56 -5.04
N VAL A 216 18.48 0.69 -6.01
CA VAL A 216 18.04 2.00 -6.52
C VAL A 216 16.67 2.38 -5.97
N SER A 217 16.34 3.66 -6.03
CA SER A 217 14.95 4.12 -5.96
C SER A 217 14.48 4.51 -7.36
N LEU A 218 13.36 3.96 -7.82
CA LEU A 218 12.70 4.41 -9.04
C LEU A 218 11.50 5.29 -8.66
N CYS A 219 11.44 6.49 -9.22
CA CYS A 219 10.41 7.48 -8.94
C CYS A 219 9.63 7.82 -10.21
N TYR A 220 8.35 7.44 -10.24
CA TYR A 220 7.42 7.80 -11.30
C TYR A 220 6.80 9.18 -11.06
N PHE A 221 6.55 9.91 -12.14
CA PHE A 221 5.80 11.17 -12.15
C PHE A 221 5.34 11.48 -13.58
N GLY A 222 4.29 12.30 -13.71
CA GLY A 222 3.79 12.77 -15.01
C GLY A 222 4.46 14.07 -15.48
N ASP A 223 4.28 14.41 -16.76
CA ASP A 223 4.71 15.70 -17.33
C ASP A 223 4.19 16.89 -16.54
N GLY A 224 2.93 16.88 -16.10
CA GLY A 224 2.39 17.93 -15.24
C GLY A 224 3.05 18.05 -13.87
N ALA A 225 3.33 16.92 -13.22
CA ALA A 225 4.02 16.92 -11.93
C ALA A 225 5.48 17.40 -12.06
N SER A 226 6.06 17.36 -13.27
CA SER A 226 7.40 17.89 -13.51
C SER A 226 7.48 19.42 -13.35
N SER A 227 6.35 20.13 -13.36
CA SER A 227 6.28 21.58 -13.18
C SER A 227 6.22 22.01 -11.71
N GLU A 228 6.03 21.07 -10.79
CA GLU A 228 6.06 21.35 -9.35
C GLU A 228 7.48 21.67 -8.86
N GLY A 229 7.59 22.52 -7.83
CA GLY A 229 8.89 22.92 -7.25
C GLY A 229 9.70 21.73 -6.69
N ASP A 230 9.02 20.69 -6.20
CA ASP A 230 9.66 19.48 -5.68
C ASP A 230 10.41 18.69 -6.77
N CYS A 231 10.00 18.80 -8.05
CA CYS A 231 10.73 18.22 -9.17
C CYS A 231 12.13 18.85 -9.31
N HIS A 232 12.20 20.18 -9.25
CA HIS A 232 13.47 20.92 -9.28
C HIS A 232 14.38 20.52 -8.10
N ALA A 233 13.81 20.47 -6.89
CA ALA A 233 14.54 20.07 -5.69
C ALA A 233 15.11 18.65 -5.83
N ALA A 234 14.29 17.70 -6.28
CA ALA A 234 14.69 16.31 -6.46
C ALA A 234 15.84 16.16 -7.47
N PHE A 235 15.74 16.78 -8.65
CA PHE A 235 16.78 16.69 -9.67
C PHE A 235 18.12 17.24 -9.20
N ASN A 236 18.10 18.42 -8.56
CA ASN A 236 19.31 19.04 -8.06
C ASN A 236 19.96 18.22 -6.92
N PHE A 237 19.16 17.77 -5.94
CA PHE A 237 19.67 16.97 -4.83
C PHE A 237 20.20 15.62 -5.30
N ALA A 238 19.52 14.96 -6.24
CA ALA A 238 19.98 13.68 -6.79
C ALA A 238 21.36 13.81 -7.43
N SER A 239 21.57 14.87 -8.23
CA SER A 239 22.83 15.13 -8.93
C SER A 239 23.96 15.48 -7.97
N THR A 240 23.77 16.52 -7.15
CA THR A 240 24.80 17.01 -6.22
C THR A 240 25.20 15.96 -5.19
N LEU A 241 24.23 15.14 -4.75
CA LEU A 241 24.48 14.04 -3.83
C LEU A 241 24.78 12.72 -4.54
N ARG A 242 24.83 12.65 -5.87
CA ARG A 242 25.12 11.43 -6.65
C ARG A 242 24.29 10.22 -6.19
N CYS A 243 22.98 10.40 -6.09
CA CYS A 243 22.07 9.39 -5.56
C CYS A 243 21.79 8.27 -6.59
N PRO A 244 21.66 7.00 -6.15
CA PRO A 244 21.20 5.89 -6.98
C PRO A 244 19.69 5.94 -7.21
N VAL A 245 19.24 6.94 -7.97
CA VAL A 245 17.82 7.20 -8.26
C VAL A 245 17.57 7.24 -9.77
N ILE A 246 16.45 6.68 -10.19
CA ILE A 246 15.93 6.74 -11.56
C ILE A 246 14.63 7.52 -11.52
N PHE A 247 14.60 8.69 -12.17
CA PHE A 247 13.41 9.47 -12.41
C PHE A 247 12.75 8.98 -13.70
N PHE A 248 11.52 8.47 -13.59
CA PHE A 248 10.75 7.96 -14.72
C PHE A 248 9.55 8.88 -14.98
N CYS A 249 9.71 9.80 -15.93
CA CYS A 249 8.65 10.70 -16.35
C CYS A 249 7.76 10.02 -17.39
N ARG A 250 6.47 9.89 -17.10
CA ARG A 250 5.44 9.50 -18.06
C ARG A 250 4.88 10.76 -18.70
N ASN A 251 5.40 11.11 -19.88
CA ASN A 251 4.87 12.23 -20.64
C ASN A 251 3.73 11.70 -21.53
N ASN A 252 2.50 11.90 -21.06
CA ASN A 252 1.29 11.36 -21.71
C ASN A 252 0.46 12.46 -22.41
N ALA A 253 1.11 13.60 -22.68
CA ALA A 253 0.62 14.81 -23.35
C ALA A 253 -0.37 15.69 -22.56
N TYR A 254 -0.92 15.24 -21.42
CA TYR A 254 -1.96 15.99 -20.68
C TYR A 254 -1.90 15.83 -19.15
N ALA A 255 -1.90 16.97 -18.47
CA ALA A 255 -2.18 17.08 -17.03
C ALA A 255 -3.63 17.50 -16.80
N ILE A 256 -4.51 16.52 -16.50
CA ILE A 256 -5.97 16.71 -16.51
C ILE A 256 -6.41 17.19 -17.90
N SER A 257 -6.71 18.49 -18.04
CA SER A 257 -7.10 19.17 -19.27
C SER A 257 -5.99 20.01 -19.91
N THR A 258 -4.91 20.28 -19.18
CA THR A 258 -3.80 21.11 -19.65
C THR A 258 -2.89 20.29 -20.55
N SER A 259 -2.70 20.76 -21.78
CA SER A 259 -1.81 20.12 -22.75
C SER A 259 -0.34 20.44 -22.45
N VAL A 260 0.59 19.63 -22.96
CA VAL A 260 2.04 19.88 -22.78
C VAL A 260 2.51 21.23 -23.33
N SER A 261 1.85 21.78 -24.36
CA SER A 261 2.17 23.12 -24.89
C SER A 261 1.85 24.25 -23.92
N GLU A 262 0.98 24.01 -22.94
CA GLU A 262 0.67 24.94 -21.84
C GLU A 262 1.44 24.57 -20.56
N GLN A 263 2.13 23.43 -20.55
CA GLN A 263 2.85 22.91 -19.39
C GLN A 263 4.29 23.41 -19.33
N TYR A 264 4.97 23.51 -20.48
CA TYR A 264 6.35 23.96 -20.57
C TYR A 264 6.69 24.51 -21.97
N GLY A 265 7.69 25.38 -22.05
CA GLY A 265 8.18 25.95 -23.31
C GLY A 265 9.49 25.33 -23.84
N GLY A 266 9.97 24.24 -23.24
CA GLY A 266 11.23 23.58 -23.61
C GLY A 266 11.04 22.21 -24.28
N ASP A 267 12.15 21.52 -24.52
CA ASP A 267 12.17 20.16 -25.09
C ASP A 267 11.77 19.10 -24.03
N GLY A 268 10.49 19.12 -23.62
CA GLY A 268 9.95 18.15 -22.68
C GLY A 268 10.59 18.21 -21.30
N VAL A 269 10.46 17.10 -20.57
CA VAL A 269 11.13 16.88 -19.29
C VAL A 269 12.56 16.42 -19.50
N ALA A 270 12.84 15.60 -20.54
CA ALA A 270 14.19 15.14 -20.84
C ALA A 270 15.16 16.31 -21.11
N GLY A 271 14.72 17.37 -21.80
CA GLY A 271 15.56 18.55 -22.07
C GLY A 271 16.08 19.24 -20.79
N ARG A 272 15.44 19.01 -19.64
CA ARG A 272 15.84 19.57 -18.35
C ARG A 272 16.99 18.79 -17.70
N GLY A 273 17.04 17.48 -17.89
CA GLY A 273 17.94 16.57 -17.18
C GLY A 273 19.43 16.92 -17.30
N PRO A 274 19.97 17.16 -18.52
CA PRO A 274 21.37 17.52 -18.71
C PRO A 274 21.80 18.78 -17.94
N ALA A 275 20.90 19.77 -17.80
CA ALA A 275 21.19 21.00 -17.07
C ALA A 275 21.44 20.76 -15.57
N TYR A 276 20.78 19.75 -14.98
CA TYR A 276 21.04 19.32 -13.61
C TYR A 276 22.22 18.33 -13.51
N GLY A 277 22.75 17.83 -14.63
CA GLY A 277 23.78 16.78 -14.65
C GLY A 277 23.25 15.37 -14.49
N LEU A 278 21.97 15.13 -14.84
CA LEU A 278 21.38 13.78 -14.86
C LEU A 278 21.70 13.06 -16.17
N ALA A 279 22.00 11.75 -16.08
CA ALA A 279 22.07 10.90 -17.27
C ALA A 279 20.67 10.74 -17.85
N THR A 280 20.43 11.26 -19.05
CA THR A 280 19.06 11.50 -19.54
C THR A 280 18.80 10.80 -20.87
N ILE A 281 17.62 10.22 -21.02
CA ILE A 281 17.14 9.60 -22.26
C ILE A 281 15.64 9.84 -22.44
N ARG A 282 15.21 10.00 -23.69
CA ARG A 282 13.81 9.96 -24.10
C ARG A 282 13.53 8.64 -24.81
N VAL A 283 12.40 8.02 -24.51
CA VAL A 283 12.07 6.66 -24.98
C VAL A 283 10.61 6.58 -25.44
N ASP A 284 10.34 5.72 -26.41
CA ASP A 284 8.99 5.39 -26.85
C ASP A 284 8.27 4.63 -25.72
N GLY A 285 7.31 5.30 -25.07
CA GLY A 285 6.53 4.75 -23.96
C GLY A 285 5.61 3.61 -24.36
N ASN A 286 5.34 3.44 -25.66
CA ASN A 286 4.55 2.33 -26.19
C ASN A 286 5.44 1.14 -26.59
N ASP A 287 6.76 1.27 -26.43
CA ASP A 287 7.76 0.23 -26.64
C ASP A 287 8.20 -0.42 -25.33
N ILE A 288 7.54 -1.49 -24.94
CA ILE A 288 7.88 -2.19 -23.69
C ILE A 288 9.33 -2.69 -23.66
N PHE A 289 9.92 -3.05 -24.80
CA PHE A 289 11.31 -3.50 -24.86
C PHE A 289 12.29 -2.34 -24.77
N ALA A 290 11.97 -1.18 -25.35
CA ALA A 290 12.77 0.02 -25.16
C ALA A 290 12.72 0.49 -23.70
N ILE A 291 11.53 0.51 -23.08
CA ILE A 291 11.36 0.82 -21.65
C ILE A 291 12.22 -0.12 -20.79
N TYR A 292 12.10 -1.44 -20.99
CA TYR A 292 12.89 -2.42 -20.25
C TYR A 292 14.40 -2.16 -20.42
N SER A 293 14.88 -1.97 -21.66
CA SER A 293 16.29 -1.69 -21.95
C SER A 293 16.80 -0.47 -21.18
N CYS A 294 16.05 0.63 -21.29
CA CYS A 294 16.44 1.91 -20.73
C CYS A 294 16.50 1.86 -19.21
N VAL A 295 15.52 1.22 -18.57
CA VAL A 295 15.49 1.10 -17.10
C VAL A 295 16.58 0.16 -16.60
N GLU A 296 16.83 -0.96 -17.29
CA GLU A 296 17.92 -1.87 -16.93
C GLU A 296 19.29 -1.16 -17.01
N HIS A 297 19.49 -0.36 -18.05
CA HIS A 297 20.71 0.43 -18.20
C HIS A 297 20.80 1.57 -17.18
N ALA A 298 19.71 2.30 -16.96
CA ALA A 298 19.64 3.37 -15.97
C ALA A 298 19.90 2.85 -14.55
N ARG A 299 19.45 1.64 -14.20
CA ARG A 299 19.78 0.99 -12.93
C ARG A 299 21.30 0.84 -12.76
N LYS A 300 22.00 0.36 -13.78
CA LYS A 300 23.47 0.22 -13.76
C LYS A 300 24.16 1.56 -13.55
N LEU A 301 23.74 2.62 -14.24
CA LEU A 301 24.30 3.97 -14.09
C LEU A 301 24.00 4.59 -12.72
N ALA A 302 22.77 4.46 -12.24
CA ALA A 302 22.34 4.97 -10.94
C ALA A 302 23.19 4.37 -9.80
N LEU A 303 23.44 3.06 -9.83
CA LEU A 303 24.31 2.38 -8.86
C LEU A 303 25.77 2.88 -8.89
N GLN A 304 26.23 3.43 -10.01
CA GLN A 304 27.55 4.07 -10.16
C GLN A 304 27.54 5.55 -9.70
N GLY A 305 26.45 6.01 -9.09
CA GLY A 305 26.29 7.38 -8.61
C GLY A 305 26.02 8.37 -9.74
N GLN A 306 25.37 7.92 -10.82
CA GLN A 306 24.84 8.77 -11.88
C GLN A 306 23.31 8.68 -11.88
N PRO A 307 22.59 9.61 -11.20
CA PRO A 307 21.15 9.62 -11.23
C PRO A 307 20.63 9.79 -12.66
N CYS A 308 19.55 9.08 -12.98
CA CYS A 308 19.02 9.00 -14.33
C CYS A 308 17.65 9.68 -14.47
N LEU A 309 17.40 10.27 -15.64
CA LEU A 309 16.07 10.73 -16.07
C LEU A 309 15.66 10.00 -17.35
N ILE A 310 14.54 9.30 -17.30
CA ILE A 310 13.89 8.66 -18.43
C ILE A 310 12.58 9.40 -18.69
N GLU A 311 12.42 9.98 -19.88
CA GLU A 311 11.13 10.51 -20.35
C GLU A 311 10.49 9.52 -21.31
N ALA A 312 9.45 8.82 -20.86
CA ALA A 312 8.67 7.91 -21.67
C ALA A 312 7.53 8.65 -22.36
N MET A 313 7.61 8.75 -23.69
CA MET A 313 6.62 9.41 -24.53
C MET A 313 5.46 8.46 -24.80
N THR A 314 4.30 8.75 -24.23
CA THR A 314 3.09 7.93 -24.37
C THR A 314 1.87 8.83 -24.61
N TYR A 315 0.67 8.26 -24.58
CA TYR A 315 -0.57 9.00 -24.70
C TYR A 315 -1.63 8.43 -23.76
N ARG A 316 -2.25 9.32 -22.96
CA ARG A 316 -3.30 8.93 -22.02
C ARG A 316 -4.60 8.60 -22.77
N LEU A 317 -4.86 7.31 -23.05
CA LEU A 317 -6.05 6.91 -23.81
C LEU A 317 -7.35 7.14 -23.04
N GLY A 318 -7.35 6.86 -21.74
CA GLY A 318 -8.49 7.08 -20.87
C GLY A 318 -8.69 8.55 -20.48
N HIS A 319 -9.81 8.83 -19.80
CA HIS A 319 -9.99 10.06 -19.04
C HIS A 319 -8.89 10.21 -17.96
N HIS A 320 -8.73 11.41 -17.41
CA HIS A 320 -7.82 11.62 -16.29
C HIS A 320 -8.23 10.75 -15.09
N SER A 321 -9.51 10.77 -14.73
CA SER A 321 -10.05 9.91 -13.67
C SER A 321 -11.54 9.71 -13.93
N THR A 322 -12.20 8.99 -13.05
CA THR A 322 -13.67 8.92 -13.04
C THR A 322 -14.35 10.27 -12.80
N SER A 323 -13.63 11.27 -12.31
CA SER A 323 -14.16 12.64 -12.11
C SER A 323 -13.90 13.57 -13.30
N ASP A 324 -13.31 13.05 -14.39
CA ASP A 324 -12.97 13.81 -15.58
C ASP A 324 -13.77 13.33 -16.79
N ASP A 325 -14.16 14.27 -17.65
CA ASP A 325 -14.66 13.99 -19.00
C ASP A 325 -13.73 14.66 -20.01
N SER A 326 -12.85 13.84 -20.57
CA SER A 326 -11.85 14.34 -21.50
C SER A 326 -12.39 14.75 -22.87
N THR A 327 -13.64 14.43 -23.19
CA THR A 327 -14.25 14.87 -24.46
C THR A 327 -14.48 16.39 -24.48
N ALA A 328 -14.44 17.04 -23.31
CA ALA A 328 -14.56 18.49 -23.18
C ALA A 328 -13.33 19.27 -23.68
N TYR A 329 -12.15 18.65 -23.75
CA TYR A 329 -10.89 19.34 -24.09
C TYR A 329 -9.95 18.57 -25.02
N ARG A 330 -10.29 17.32 -25.41
CA ARG A 330 -9.54 16.56 -26.42
C ARG A 330 -10.46 16.14 -27.55
N LEU A 331 -9.93 16.18 -28.77
CA LEU A 331 -10.69 15.79 -29.94
C LEU A 331 -10.83 14.25 -29.98
N PRO A 332 -12.05 13.70 -30.19
CA PRO A 332 -12.22 12.25 -30.33
C PRO A 332 -11.35 11.61 -31.41
N LYS A 333 -11.06 12.36 -32.49
CA LYS A 333 -10.17 11.91 -33.58
C LYS A 333 -8.73 11.71 -33.12
N GLU A 334 -8.23 12.56 -32.23
CA GLU A 334 -6.88 12.43 -31.64
C GLU A 334 -6.80 11.17 -30.79
N VAL A 335 -7.77 10.95 -29.90
CA VAL A 335 -7.82 9.75 -29.06
C VAL A 335 -7.91 8.48 -29.91
N ALA A 336 -8.75 8.48 -30.95
CA ALA A 336 -8.89 7.35 -31.86
C ALA A 336 -7.58 7.03 -32.61
N PHE A 337 -6.85 8.06 -33.06
CA PHE A 337 -5.54 7.89 -33.71
C PHE A 337 -4.57 7.13 -32.81
N TRP A 338 -4.40 7.56 -31.56
CA TRP A 338 -3.49 6.90 -30.61
C TRP A 338 -3.97 5.50 -30.21
N SER A 339 -5.29 5.32 -30.01
CA SER A 339 -5.86 4.03 -29.65
C SER A 339 -5.68 2.96 -30.73
N GLN A 340 -5.81 3.33 -32.01
CA GLN A 340 -5.76 2.38 -33.13
C GLN A 340 -4.33 2.10 -33.60
N LEU A 341 -3.49 3.15 -33.69
CA LEU A 341 -2.21 3.05 -34.39
C LEU A 341 -1.02 2.84 -33.46
N ASN A 342 -1.16 3.12 -32.16
CA ASN A 342 0.00 3.14 -31.26
C ASN A 342 -0.30 2.70 -29.83
N SER A 343 -1.14 1.67 -29.64
CA SER A 343 -1.35 1.05 -28.33
C SER A 343 -0.19 0.12 -27.95
N PRO A 344 0.38 0.20 -26.73
CA PRO A 344 1.45 -0.70 -26.27
C PRO A 344 1.04 -2.18 -26.29
N LEU A 345 -0.19 -2.48 -25.88
CA LEU A 345 -0.74 -3.84 -25.86
C LEU A 345 -0.82 -4.41 -27.27
N SER A 346 -1.37 -3.65 -28.23
CA SER A 346 -1.47 -4.08 -29.62
C SER A 346 -0.10 -4.31 -30.26
N ARG A 347 0.89 -3.52 -29.85
CA ARG A 347 2.26 -3.65 -30.35
C ARG A 347 2.93 -4.93 -29.88
N LEU A 348 2.85 -5.23 -28.58
CA LEU A 348 3.40 -6.48 -28.06
C LEU A 348 2.61 -7.70 -28.55
N ARG A 349 1.28 -7.60 -28.68
CA ARG A 349 0.45 -8.64 -29.32
C ARG A 349 0.98 -8.97 -30.71
N SER A 350 1.22 -7.96 -31.53
CA SER A 350 1.70 -8.13 -32.90
C SER A 350 3.06 -8.83 -32.95
N PHE A 351 3.96 -8.52 -32.01
CA PHE A 351 5.23 -9.20 -31.86
C PHE A 351 5.05 -10.68 -31.48
N LEU A 352 4.28 -10.97 -30.42
CA LEU A 352 4.08 -12.33 -29.93
C LEU A 352 3.40 -13.25 -30.94
N LEU A 353 2.42 -12.75 -31.69
CA LEU A 353 1.75 -13.51 -32.75
C LEU A 353 2.72 -13.87 -33.89
N LYS A 354 3.61 -12.93 -34.27
CA LYS A 354 4.59 -13.15 -35.34
C LYS A 354 5.67 -14.15 -34.96
N GLU A 355 6.17 -14.04 -33.73
CA GLU A 355 7.14 -14.98 -33.16
C GLU A 355 6.48 -16.32 -32.75
N LYS A 356 5.16 -16.47 -32.91
CA LYS A 356 4.38 -17.67 -32.54
C LYS A 356 4.54 -18.04 -31.06
N LEU A 357 4.76 -17.03 -30.20
CA LEU A 357 4.91 -17.17 -28.75
C LEU A 357 3.57 -17.12 -28.02
N PHE A 358 2.52 -16.66 -28.71
CA PHE A 358 1.17 -16.54 -28.17
C PHE A 358 0.16 -16.60 -29.33
N THR A 359 -1.08 -16.98 -29.04
CA THR A 359 -2.18 -17.05 -30.02
C THR A 359 -3.35 -16.15 -29.62
N SER A 360 -4.16 -15.75 -30.61
CA SER A 360 -5.38 -14.97 -30.37
C SER A 360 -6.41 -15.71 -29.51
N GLU A 361 -6.43 -17.04 -29.57
CA GLU A 361 -7.31 -17.89 -28.75
C GLU A 361 -6.87 -17.88 -27.28
N GLU A 362 -5.56 -18.03 -27.03
CA GLU A 362 -4.99 -17.90 -25.68
C GLU A 362 -5.23 -16.51 -25.09
N GLU A 363 -5.10 -15.44 -25.89
CA GLU A 363 -5.40 -14.08 -25.46
C GLU A 363 -6.86 -13.92 -25.04
N SER A 364 -7.78 -14.38 -25.90
CA SER A 364 -9.22 -14.25 -25.65
C SER A 364 -9.63 -14.99 -24.38
N LYS A 365 -9.12 -16.22 -24.20
CA LYS A 365 -9.35 -17.02 -23.01
C LYS A 365 -8.78 -16.35 -21.76
N LEU A 366 -7.54 -15.90 -21.82
CA LEU A 366 -6.86 -15.26 -20.70
C LEU A 366 -7.58 -13.96 -20.27
N ALA A 367 -8.01 -13.14 -21.23
CA ALA A 367 -8.76 -11.93 -20.94
C ALA A 367 -10.10 -12.25 -20.23
N GLN A 368 -10.81 -13.31 -20.66
CA GLN A 368 -12.04 -13.75 -20.02
C GLN A 368 -11.81 -14.27 -18.60
N ASP A 369 -10.75 -15.05 -18.38
CA ASP A 369 -10.37 -15.57 -17.08
C ASP A 369 -10.05 -14.42 -16.12
N TYR A 370 -9.22 -13.46 -16.54
CA TYR A 370 -8.89 -12.29 -15.72
C TYR A 370 -10.10 -11.43 -15.38
N ARG A 371 -11.00 -11.17 -16.33
CA ARG A 371 -12.27 -10.46 -16.02
C ARG A 371 -13.06 -11.18 -14.94
N SER A 372 -13.17 -12.50 -15.05
CA SER A 372 -13.89 -13.34 -14.08
C SER A 372 -13.24 -13.27 -12.70
N ASP A 373 -11.90 -13.28 -12.64
CA ASP A 373 -11.14 -13.14 -11.40
C ASP A 373 -11.35 -11.77 -10.74
N VAL A 374 -11.34 -10.68 -11.51
CA VAL A 374 -11.58 -9.32 -10.98
C VAL A 374 -13.01 -9.17 -10.46
N ILE A 375 -14.01 -9.69 -11.19
CA ILE A 375 -15.41 -9.70 -10.74
C ILE A 375 -15.55 -10.49 -9.43
N ARG A 376 -14.89 -11.65 -9.33
CA ARG A 376 -14.89 -12.46 -8.10
C ARG A 376 -14.24 -11.71 -6.95
N ALA A 377 -13.09 -11.06 -7.16
CA ALA A 377 -12.40 -10.28 -6.15
C ALA A 377 -13.24 -9.09 -5.64
N LEU A 378 -13.93 -8.39 -6.55
CA LEU A 378 -14.87 -7.31 -6.21
C LEU A 378 -16.06 -7.82 -5.41
N THR A 379 -16.66 -8.94 -5.83
CA THR A 379 -17.78 -9.56 -5.12
C THR A 379 -17.39 -9.99 -3.69
N ILE A 380 -16.18 -10.50 -3.51
CA ILE A 380 -15.63 -10.83 -2.19
C ILE A 380 -15.42 -9.55 -1.36
N ALA A 381 -14.77 -8.54 -1.94
CA ALA A 381 -14.43 -7.29 -1.26
C ALA A 381 -15.66 -6.51 -0.78
N GLU A 382 -16.75 -6.52 -1.55
CA GLU A 382 -17.99 -5.80 -1.22
C GLU A 382 -18.81 -6.46 -0.12
N LYS A 383 -18.65 -7.77 0.08
CA LYS A 383 -19.29 -8.50 1.18
C LYS A 383 -18.58 -8.27 2.51
N LYS A 384 -17.31 -7.84 2.48
CA LYS A 384 -16.54 -7.53 3.68
C LYS A 384 -17.03 -6.22 4.30
N LYS A 385 -16.91 -6.14 5.61
CA LYS A 385 -17.21 -4.91 6.34
C LYS A 385 -16.12 -3.87 6.12
N LYS A 386 -16.40 -2.61 6.44
CA LYS A 386 -15.41 -1.55 6.56
C LYS A 386 -14.54 -1.79 7.80
N PRO A 387 -13.31 -1.24 7.86
CA PRO A 387 -12.47 -1.30 9.05
C PRO A 387 -13.21 -0.77 10.29
N PRO A 388 -12.79 -1.14 11.52
CA PRO A 388 -13.43 -0.61 12.72
C PRO A 388 -13.41 0.92 12.74
N ILE A 389 -14.52 1.54 13.15
CA ILE A 389 -14.64 3.01 13.10
C ILE A 389 -13.55 3.70 13.93
N ASP A 390 -13.13 3.11 15.05
CA ASP A 390 -12.08 3.64 15.92
C ASP A 390 -10.67 3.51 15.32
N SER A 391 -10.51 2.72 14.25
CA SER A 391 -9.25 2.69 13.50
C SER A 391 -8.90 4.06 12.92
N MET A 392 -9.86 4.98 12.75
CA MET A 392 -9.55 6.34 12.28
C MET A 392 -8.58 7.11 13.20
N PHE A 393 -8.43 6.70 14.47
CA PHE A 393 -7.53 7.35 15.44
C PHE A 393 -6.15 6.71 15.53
N THR A 394 -5.98 5.47 15.05
CA THR A 394 -4.70 4.76 15.16
C THR A 394 -3.74 5.16 14.03
N HIS A 395 -2.43 5.03 14.26
CA HIS A 395 -1.38 5.38 13.30
C HIS A 395 -1.29 6.87 12.90
N VAL A 396 -2.02 7.76 13.57
CA VAL A 396 -1.75 9.22 13.50
C VAL A 396 -0.37 9.52 14.09
N TYR A 397 -0.08 8.88 15.23
CA TYR A 397 1.24 8.72 15.81
C TYR A 397 1.50 7.22 16.00
N ASP A 398 2.74 6.85 16.31
CA ASP A 398 3.10 5.45 16.62
C ASP A 398 2.31 4.91 17.83
N VAL A 399 2.19 5.74 18.87
CA VAL A 399 1.37 5.46 20.06
C VAL A 399 0.23 6.46 20.16
N LEU A 400 -0.98 5.98 20.50
CA LEU A 400 -2.13 6.85 20.72
C LEU A 400 -1.83 7.85 21.85
N THR A 401 -1.99 9.13 21.55
CA THR A 401 -1.85 10.16 22.58
C THR A 401 -3.06 10.14 23.51
N PRO A 402 -2.94 10.58 24.78
CA PRO A 402 -4.08 10.63 25.70
C PRO A 402 -5.27 11.44 25.15
N ARG A 403 -4.99 12.48 24.35
CA ARG A 403 -6.03 13.28 23.68
C ARG A 403 -6.75 12.49 22.59
N LEU A 404 -6.03 11.71 21.78
CA LEU A 404 -6.64 10.85 20.76
C LEU A 404 -7.44 9.70 21.40
N GLU A 405 -6.97 9.12 22.50
CA GLU A 405 -7.73 8.10 23.24
C GLU A 405 -9.03 8.67 23.81
N LYS A 406 -9.01 9.92 24.31
CA LYS A 406 -10.21 10.63 24.75
C LYS A 406 -11.19 10.83 23.59
N GLN A 407 -10.72 11.34 22.45
CA GLN A 407 -11.56 11.54 21.25
C GLN A 407 -12.15 10.23 20.72
N LYS A 408 -11.34 9.17 20.69
CA LYS A 408 -11.80 7.82 20.35
C LYS A 408 -12.93 7.36 21.28
N SER A 409 -12.75 7.53 22.59
CA SER A 409 -13.74 7.16 23.59
C SER A 409 -15.03 7.98 23.45
N GLU A 410 -14.91 9.29 23.17
CA GLU A 410 -16.03 10.19 22.89
C GLU A 410 -16.81 9.75 21.65
N LEU A 411 -16.13 9.38 20.55
CA LEU A 411 -16.78 8.87 19.34
C LEU A 411 -17.53 7.56 19.62
N LEU A 412 -16.87 6.59 20.26
CA LEU A 412 -17.49 5.31 20.57
C LEU A 412 -18.74 5.47 21.45
N ALA A 413 -18.69 6.37 22.43
CA ALA A 413 -19.83 6.73 23.27
C ALA A 413 -20.92 7.51 22.53
N HIS A 414 -20.58 8.26 21.49
CA HIS A 414 -21.54 8.95 20.62
C HIS A 414 -22.27 7.97 19.71
N CYS A 415 -21.54 7.14 18.95
CA CYS A 415 -22.08 6.15 18.01
C CYS A 415 -23.03 5.16 18.68
N SER A 416 -22.90 4.96 19.98
CA SER A 416 -23.70 4.02 20.73
C SER A 416 -24.99 4.56 21.32
N LYS A 417 -25.07 5.88 21.50
CA LYS A 417 -26.27 6.61 21.91
C LYS A 417 -27.15 6.90 20.70
N MET A 418 -26.54 7.09 19.54
CA MET A 418 -27.22 7.39 18.28
C MET A 418 -27.89 6.14 17.72
N SER A 419 -29.06 6.30 17.11
CA SER A 419 -29.77 5.20 16.45
C SER A 419 -28.95 4.66 15.29
N ALA A 420 -29.15 3.38 14.95
CA ALA A 420 -28.55 2.77 13.75
C ALA A 420 -28.94 3.49 12.44
N THR A 421 -29.96 4.35 12.46
CA THR A 421 -30.36 5.17 11.31
C THR A 421 -29.51 6.43 11.12
N ALA A 422 -28.80 6.91 12.15
CA ALA A 422 -27.98 8.12 12.05
C ALA A 422 -26.59 7.85 11.48
N TYR A 423 -26.06 6.64 11.70
CA TYR A 423 -24.75 6.21 11.22
C TYR A 423 -24.83 4.78 10.68
N PRO A 424 -24.15 4.45 9.57
CA PRO A 424 -24.16 3.11 8.97
C PRO A 424 -23.29 2.11 9.75
N ASN A 425 -23.47 2.02 11.07
CA ASN A 425 -22.62 1.26 12.00
C ASN A 425 -22.53 -0.23 11.65
N GLU A 426 -23.57 -0.82 11.04
CA GLU A 426 -23.60 -2.24 10.68
C GLU A 426 -22.60 -2.60 9.58
N SER A 427 -22.25 -1.62 8.74
CA SER A 427 -21.26 -1.75 7.67
C SER A 427 -19.82 -1.79 8.18
N PHE A 428 -19.57 -1.35 9.42
CA PHE A 428 -18.23 -1.35 10.02
C PHE A 428 -18.00 -2.64 10.80
N SER A 429 -16.77 -3.15 10.75
CA SER A 429 -16.35 -4.27 11.57
C SER A 429 -16.15 -3.83 13.02
N TYR A 430 -16.18 -4.80 13.93
CA TYR A 430 -15.97 -4.51 15.34
C TYR A 430 -14.47 -4.36 15.61
N PRO A 431 -14.06 -3.50 16.56
CA PRO A 431 -12.68 -3.43 16.99
C PRO A 431 -12.17 -4.83 17.35
N CYS A 432 -11.04 -5.24 16.77
CA CYS A 432 -10.37 -6.46 17.16
C CYS A 432 -9.60 -6.19 18.46
N LEU A 433 -10.11 -6.68 19.58
CA LEU A 433 -9.45 -6.60 20.86
C LEU A 433 -8.27 -7.58 20.86
N ARG A 434 -7.05 -7.04 20.99
CA ARG A 434 -5.85 -7.86 21.20
C ARG A 434 -5.64 -8.05 22.69
N ILE A 435 -5.74 -9.28 23.16
CA ILE A 435 -5.71 -9.60 24.59
C ILE A 435 -4.52 -10.51 24.87
N HIS A 436 -3.81 -10.21 25.96
CA HIS A 436 -2.76 -11.07 26.49
C HIS A 436 -3.35 -11.95 27.59
N CYS A 437 -2.95 -13.21 27.63
CA CYS A 437 -3.37 -14.12 28.69
C CYS A 437 -2.64 -13.82 30.00
N THR A 438 -3.32 -14.11 31.12
CA THR A 438 -2.74 -14.04 32.47
C THR A 438 -2.79 -15.42 33.14
N PRO A 439 -1.81 -15.82 33.96
CA PRO A 439 -1.82 -17.14 34.60
C PRO A 439 -3.04 -17.37 35.51
N THR A 440 -3.52 -16.30 36.15
CA THR A 440 -4.63 -16.31 37.10
C THR A 440 -5.63 -15.21 36.74
N LEU A 441 -6.90 -15.42 37.09
CA LEU A 441 -7.90 -14.34 36.98
C LEU A 441 -7.57 -13.24 37.98
N PRO A 442 -7.61 -11.95 37.59
CA PRO A 442 -7.38 -10.82 38.47
C PRO A 442 -8.31 -10.82 39.67
N GLU A 443 -7.78 -10.41 40.82
CA GLU A 443 -8.54 -10.27 42.06
C GLU A 443 -9.77 -9.37 41.90
N GLU A 444 -9.72 -8.38 41.01
CA GLU A 444 -10.88 -7.52 40.75
C GLU A 444 -12.09 -8.33 40.24
N LEU A 445 -11.91 -9.41 39.47
CA LEU A 445 -13.03 -10.26 39.03
C LEU A 445 -13.45 -11.29 40.08
N THR A 446 -12.49 -11.86 40.81
CA THR A 446 -12.73 -13.01 41.69
C THR A 446 -13.06 -12.64 43.12
N ASN A 447 -12.58 -11.48 43.59
CA ASN A 447 -12.62 -11.11 45.01
C ASN A 447 -13.09 -9.66 45.23
N SER A 448 -13.80 -9.06 44.27
CA SER A 448 -14.39 -7.72 44.44
C SER A 448 -15.90 -7.74 44.69
N ASP A 449 -16.37 -6.64 45.26
CA ASP A 449 -17.80 -6.34 45.38
C ASP A 449 -18.40 -5.83 44.05
N LYS A 450 -17.59 -5.63 43.01
CA LYS A 450 -18.05 -5.09 41.72
C LYS A 450 -18.62 -6.17 40.81
N TYR A 451 -18.04 -7.36 40.81
CA TYR A 451 -18.38 -8.42 39.87
C TYR A 451 -18.82 -9.70 40.60
N LYS A 452 -19.65 -10.50 39.93
CA LYS A 452 -19.94 -11.88 40.30
C LYS A 452 -19.86 -12.77 39.07
N GLU A 453 -19.40 -14.00 39.29
CA GLU A 453 -19.58 -15.06 38.30
C GLU A 453 -21.09 -15.34 38.15
N ILE A 454 -21.55 -15.47 36.91
CA ILE A 454 -22.96 -15.66 36.54
C ILE A 454 -23.14 -16.82 35.56
N GLY A 455 -22.10 -17.61 35.30
CA GLY A 455 -22.14 -18.76 34.43
C GLY A 455 -23.02 -19.88 34.97
N ASP A 456 -23.11 -20.02 36.30
CA ASP A 456 -24.00 -21.00 36.94
C ASP A 456 -25.49 -20.59 36.89
N ASP A 457 -25.77 -19.31 36.63
CA ASP A 457 -27.13 -18.78 36.44
C ASP A 457 -27.65 -19.00 34.99
N ALA A 458 -26.92 -19.76 34.15
CA ALA A 458 -27.18 -19.90 32.71
C ALA A 458 -27.17 -21.36 32.24
N GLU A 459 -27.92 -21.65 31.18
CA GLU A 459 -27.81 -22.91 30.44
C GLU A 459 -26.76 -22.80 29.33
N TRP A 460 -26.00 -23.87 29.11
CA TRP A 460 -24.88 -23.89 28.18
C TRP A 460 -25.10 -24.94 27.10
N VAL A 461 -24.92 -24.55 25.84
CA VAL A 461 -25.06 -25.42 24.68
C VAL A 461 -23.87 -25.26 23.75
N LEU A 462 -23.20 -26.36 23.45
CA LEU A 462 -22.09 -26.41 22.51
C LEU A 462 -22.61 -26.72 21.11
N SER A 463 -21.96 -26.19 20.06
CA SER A 463 -22.28 -26.61 18.68
C SER A 463 -22.10 -28.11 18.50
N THR A 464 -21.02 -28.63 19.07
CA THR A 464 -20.50 -29.98 18.86
C THR A 464 -19.57 -30.32 20.00
N CYS A 465 -19.51 -31.58 20.40
CA CYS A 465 -18.47 -32.07 21.31
C CYS A 465 -18.18 -33.54 21.05
N LYS A 466 -16.91 -33.95 21.24
CA LYS A 466 -16.58 -35.38 21.28
C LYS A 466 -17.16 -36.01 22.55
N PRO A 467 -17.53 -37.31 22.52
CA PRO A 467 -18.07 -38.00 23.69
C PRO A 467 -17.14 -37.85 24.90
N GLY A 468 -17.69 -37.37 26.03
CA GLY A 468 -16.93 -37.15 27.28
C GLY A 468 -16.18 -35.82 27.38
N TYR A 469 -16.20 -34.97 26.35
CA TYR A 469 -15.51 -33.67 26.32
C TYR A 469 -16.52 -32.53 26.08
N GLY A 470 -17.57 -32.43 26.90
CA GLY A 470 -18.68 -31.50 26.72
C GLY A 470 -18.65 -30.28 27.65
N VAL A 471 -19.84 -29.75 27.96
CA VAL A 471 -20.02 -28.56 28.81
C VAL A 471 -19.44 -28.76 30.22
N GLN A 472 -19.51 -29.97 30.78
CA GLN A 472 -19.00 -30.27 32.10
C GLN A 472 -17.52 -29.90 32.23
N GLN A 473 -16.70 -30.22 31.23
CA GLN A 473 -15.27 -29.93 31.23
C GLN A 473 -14.97 -28.43 31.15
N LEU A 474 -15.87 -27.61 30.59
CA LEU A 474 -15.69 -26.14 30.57
C LEU A 474 -15.91 -25.47 31.93
N ARG A 475 -16.58 -26.16 32.85
CA ARG A 475 -17.15 -25.59 34.08
C ARG A 475 -16.72 -26.32 35.35
N ASP A 476 -15.95 -27.39 35.26
CA ASP A 476 -15.53 -28.21 36.41
C ASP A 476 -14.41 -27.59 37.28
N GLY A 477 -13.88 -26.43 36.88
CA GLY A 477 -12.80 -25.73 37.60
C GLY A 477 -11.41 -26.37 37.46
N LYS A 478 -11.24 -27.39 36.61
CA LYS A 478 -9.96 -28.08 36.41
C LYS A 478 -9.29 -27.59 35.13
N PHE A 479 -7.97 -27.47 35.15
CA PHE A 479 -7.20 -27.07 33.96
C PHE A 479 -6.74 -28.25 33.12
N ASP A 480 -6.82 -29.47 33.64
CA ASP A 480 -6.39 -30.69 32.93
C ASP A 480 -7.48 -31.27 32.03
N THR A 481 -8.73 -30.82 32.20
CA THR A 481 -9.89 -31.19 31.40
C THR A 481 -10.21 -30.09 30.39
N TYR A 482 -10.90 -30.44 29.30
CA TYR A 482 -11.27 -29.51 28.24
C TYR A 482 -12.52 -29.94 27.49
N TRP A 483 -13.24 -28.98 26.93
CA TRP A 483 -14.14 -29.22 25.81
C TRP A 483 -13.29 -29.45 24.56
N GLN A 484 -13.64 -30.50 23.81
CA GLN A 484 -13.12 -30.73 22.47
C GLN A 484 -14.27 -30.60 21.47
N SER A 485 -14.18 -29.61 20.60
CA SER A 485 -15.15 -29.48 19.50
C SER A 485 -14.98 -30.59 18.46
N ASP A 486 -15.95 -30.69 17.57
CA ASP A 486 -15.93 -31.62 16.45
C ASP A 486 -16.58 -30.95 15.23
N GLY A 487 -16.19 -31.34 14.01
CA GLY A 487 -16.74 -30.76 12.79
C GLY A 487 -16.06 -29.46 12.33
N SER A 488 -16.83 -28.58 11.66
CA SER A 488 -16.31 -27.38 11.01
C SER A 488 -16.47 -26.13 11.87
N GLN A 489 -15.45 -25.27 11.86
CA GLN A 489 -15.55 -23.93 12.43
C GLN A 489 -16.66 -23.09 11.76
N PRO A 490 -17.25 -22.10 12.48
CA PRO A 490 -16.91 -21.73 13.85
C PRO A 490 -17.51 -22.67 14.90
N HIS A 491 -16.67 -23.07 15.88
CA HIS A 491 -17.11 -23.86 17.03
C HIS A 491 -17.74 -22.93 18.07
N THR A 492 -18.94 -23.22 18.55
CA THR A 492 -19.68 -22.26 19.38
C THR A 492 -19.99 -22.78 20.78
N ILE A 493 -19.85 -21.89 21.77
CA ILE A 493 -20.33 -22.05 23.14
C ILE A 493 -21.46 -21.02 23.32
N ASN A 494 -22.68 -21.50 23.49
CA ASN A 494 -23.88 -20.68 23.62
C ASN A 494 -24.36 -20.69 25.07
N ILE A 495 -24.58 -19.51 25.63
CA ILE A 495 -24.85 -19.30 27.05
C ILE A 495 -26.18 -18.56 27.15
N PHE A 496 -27.20 -19.25 27.64
CA PHE A 496 -28.58 -18.81 27.70
C PHE A 496 -28.94 -18.40 29.13
N PHE A 497 -29.36 -17.15 29.28
CA PHE A 497 -29.87 -16.63 30.54
C PHE A 497 -31.40 -16.63 30.51
N THR A 498 -32.02 -17.07 31.59
CA THR A 498 -33.50 -17.09 31.76
C THR A 498 -34.13 -15.69 31.71
N ARG A 499 -33.34 -14.65 31.96
CA ARG A 499 -33.73 -13.23 31.87
C ARG A 499 -32.64 -12.42 31.22
N LYS A 500 -33.00 -11.25 30.69
CA LYS A 500 -32.04 -10.30 30.12
C LYS A 500 -30.99 -9.89 31.16
N THR A 501 -29.78 -10.43 31.03
CA THR A 501 -28.73 -10.37 32.05
C THR A 501 -27.63 -9.41 31.63
N LYS A 502 -27.05 -8.69 32.61
CA LYS A 502 -25.89 -7.84 32.39
C LYS A 502 -24.62 -8.69 32.43
N VAL A 503 -23.86 -8.69 31.35
CA VAL A 503 -22.61 -9.41 31.20
C VAL A 503 -21.48 -8.40 31.01
N SER A 504 -20.48 -8.48 31.87
CA SER A 504 -19.33 -7.58 31.93
C SER A 504 -18.08 -8.17 31.32
N HIS A 505 -17.80 -9.46 31.53
CA HIS A 505 -16.61 -10.13 31.02
C HIS A 505 -16.91 -11.57 30.60
N VAL A 506 -16.25 -12.01 29.53
CA VAL A 506 -16.12 -13.42 29.16
C VAL A 506 -14.65 -13.78 29.35
N CYS A 507 -14.38 -14.78 30.18
CA CYS A 507 -13.03 -15.25 30.45
C CYS A 507 -12.88 -16.68 29.94
N ILE A 508 -11.82 -16.94 29.16
CA ILE A 508 -11.53 -18.25 28.57
C ILE A 508 -10.11 -18.64 28.95
N PHE A 509 -9.92 -19.86 29.45
CA PHE A 509 -8.60 -20.40 29.68
C PHE A 509 -8.11 -21.18 28.46
N THR A 510 -6.92 -20.82 27.97
CA THR A 510 -6.25 -21.46 26.84
C THR A 510 -4.87 -21.96 27.25
N ASP A 511 -4.39 -23.05 26.67
CA ASP A 511 -3.05 -23.58 26.94
C ASP A 511 -2.39 -24.05 25.64
N VAL A 512 -1.76 -23.12 24.93
CA VAL A 512 -1.06 -23.42 23.67
C VAL A 512 0.11 -24.39 23.82
N LYS A 513 0.67 -24.53 25.04
CA LYS A 513 1.78 -25.44 25.25
C LYS A 513 1.33 -26.90 25.25
N THR A 514 0.13 -27.14 25.78
CA THR A 514 -0.43 -28.50 25.87
C THR A 514 -1.35 -28.81 24.69
N ASP A 515 -2.14 -27.84 24.21
CA ASP A 515 -3.14 -28.04 23.16
C ASP A 515 -2.62 -27.75 21.74
N GLU A 516 -1.45 -27.12 21.60
CA GLU A 516 -0.81 -26.81 20.31
C GLU A 516 -1.79 -26.20 19.28
N SER A 517 -2.02 -26.90 18.15
CA SER A 517 -2.90 -26.46 17.06
C SER A 517 -4.39 -26.43 17.41
N TYR A 518 -4.81 -27.10 18.49
CA TYR A 518 -6.21 -27.08 18.95
C TYR A 518 -6.56 -25.80 19.72
N THR A 519 -5.58 -24.94 20.00
CA THR A 519 -5.77 -23.76 20.86
C THR A 519 -6.47 -22.63 20.10
N PRO A 520 -7.60 -22.08 20.58
CA PRO A 520 -8.22 -20.90 19.98
C PRO A 520 -7.28 -19.69 20.00
N ASN A 521 -7.15 -19.01 18.85
CA ASN A 521 -6.41 -17.73 18.78
C ASN A 521 -7.31 -16.57 18.37
N ARG A 522 -8.47 -16.82 17.73
CA ARG A 522 -9.42 -15.79 17.33
C ARG A 522 -10.83 -16.21 17.70
N ILE A 523 -11.50 -15.36 18.48
CA ILE A 523 -12.87 -15.62 18.97
C ILE A 523 -13.76 -14.40 18.70
N SER A 524 -15.01 -14.66 18.35
CA SER A 524 -16.07 -13.66 18.19
C SER A 524 -17.03 -13.80 19.36
N ILE A 525 -17.20 -12.75 20.16
CA ILE A 525 -18.24 -12.72 21.19
C ILE A 525 -19.47 -12.08 20.58
N ARG A 526 -20.61 -12.75 20.67
CA ARG A 526 -21.89 -12.29 20.11
C ARG A 526 -22.97 -12.27 21.18
N ARG A 527 -23.99 -11.44 20.98
CA ARG A 527 -25.14 -11.31 21.86
C ARG A 527 -26.46 -11.32 21.09
N GLY A 528 -27.51 -11.84 21.69
CA GLY A 528 -28.85 -11.83 21.10
C GLY A 528 -29.96 -11.97 22.15
N THR A 529 -31.19 -11.91 21.68
CA THR A 529 -32.36 -12.39 22.42
C THR A 529 -32.57 -13.90 22.23
N SER A 530 -32.05 -14.44 21.15
CA SER A 530 -32.08 -15.84 20.70
C SER A 530 -30.80 -16.15 19.90
N LEU A 531 -30.68 -17.37 19.36
CA LEU A 531 -29.62 -17.69 18.39
C LEU A 531 -29.87 -17.08 17.00
N CYS A 532 -31.10 -16.71 16.68
CA CYS A 532 -31.50 -16.23 15.35
C CYS A 532 -31.19 -14.74 15.12
N ASP A 533 -30.92 -13.98 16.19
CA ASP A 533 -30.69 -12.52 16.17
C ASP A 533 -29.32 -12.14 16.79
N LEU A 534 -28.35 -13.05 16.72
CA LEU A 534 -27.02 -12.78 17.27
C LEU A 534 -26.33 -11.63 16.52
N SER A 535 -25.84 -10.67 17.29
CA SER A 535 -24.99 -9.56 16.84
C SER A 535 -23.63 -9.67 17.49
N GLN A 536 -22.55 -9.52 16.71
CA GLN A 536 -21.19 -9.51 17.28
C GLN A 536 -21.03 -8.30 18.22
N VAL A 537 -20.38 -8.52 19.36
CA VAL A 537 -20.03 -7.50 20.36
C VAL A 537 -18.59 -7.05 20.15
N CYS A 538 -17.68 -8.02 20.02
CA CYS A 538 -16.28 -7.79 19.75
C CYS A 538 -15.68 -8.99 19.03
N LEU A 539 -14.64 -8.74 18.26
CA LEU A 539 -13.73 -9.77 17.78
C LEU A 539 -12.49 -9.71 18.68
N VAL A 540 -11.92 -10.86 19.03
CA VAL A 540 -10.77 -10.94 19.92
C VAL A 540 -9.69 -11.78 19.27
N GLU A 541 -8.47 -11.26 19.28
CA GLU A 541 -7.24 -11.96 18.93
C GLU A 541 -6.47 -12.22 20.23
N ILE A 542 -6.36 -13.49 20.63
CA ILE A 542 -5.64 -13.91 21.84
C ILE A 542 -4.17 -14.08 21.47
N ARG A 543 -3.33 -13.16 21.92
CA ARG A 543 -1.89 -13.23 21.69
C ARG A 543 -1.24 -14.04 22.79
N GLN A 544 -0.43 -15.03 22.37
CA GLN A 544 0.19 -16.02 23.26
C GLN A 544 -0.87 -16.71 24.15
N PRO A 545 -1.74 -17.55 23.56
CA PRO A 545 -2.90 -18.13 24.25
C PRO A 545 -2.50 -19.18 25.29
N ASN A 546 -1.92 -18.72 26.40
CA ASN A 546 -1.47 -19.52 27.53
C ASN A 546 -1.87 -18.84 28.85
N GLY A 547 -2.96 -19.30 29.46
CA GLY A 547 -3.62 -18.73 30.63
C GLY A 547 -5.03 -18.20 30.34
N TRP A 548 -5.53 -17.36 31.23
CA TRP A 548 -6.83 -16.69 31.12
C TRP A 548 -6.77 -15.52 30.12
N ALA A 549 -7.47 -15.69 29.00
CA ALA A 549 -7.86 -14.61 28.11
C ALA A 549 -9.13 -13.94 28.64
N MET A 550 -9.01 -12.69 29.07
CA MET A 550 -10.11 -11.93 29.65
C MET A 550 -10.68 -10.94 28.66
N VAL A 551 -11.91 -11.15 28.22
CA VAL A 551 -12.60 -10.30 27.25
C VAL A 551 -13.56 -9.34 27.99
N PRO A 552 -13.22 -8.06 28.14
CA PRO A 552 -14.16 -7.07 28.66
C PRO A 552 -15.26 -6.80 27.63
N LEU A 553 -16.51 -6.94 28.06
CA LEU A 553 -17.68 -6.73 27.22
C LEU A 553 -18.24 -5.33 27.44
N GLN A 554 -17.66 -4.37 26.74
CA GLN A 554 -18.17 -3.01 26.72
C GLN A 554 -19.14 -2.84 25.55
N CYS A 555 -20.42 -2.63 25.86
CA CYS A 555 -21.38 -2.17 24.87
C CYS A 555 -21.58 -0.67 25.09
N PRO A 556 -21.23 0.16 24.10
CA PRO A 556 -21.25 1.58 24.35
C PRO A 556 -22.69 2.11 24.55
N SER A 557 -23.74 1.36 24.16
CA SER A 557 -25.14 1.78 24.28
C SER A 557 -25.72 1.60 25.69
N THR A 558 -25.05 0.86 26.57
CA THR A 558 -25.59 0.44 27.87
C THR A 558 -24.72 0.83 29.07
N HIS A 559 -23.88 1.85 28.91
CA HIS A 559 -22.91 2.30 29.93
C HIS A 559 -21.93 1.18 30.32
N GLY A 560 -21.30 0.55 29.32
CA GLY A 560 -20.13 -0.30 29.52
C GLY A 560 -20.42 -1.76 29.93
N VAL A 561 -21.66 -2.25 29.81
CA VAL A 561 -22.01 -3.65 30.12
C VAL A 561 -23.02 -4.20 29.13
N VAL A 562 -22.71 -5.31 28.47
CA VAL A 562 -23.62 -5.98 27.53
C VAL A 562 -24.89 -6.45 28.26
N ARG A 563 -26.06 -6.26 27.64
CA ARG A 563 -27.33 -6.86 28.11
C ARG A 563 -27.86 -7.83 27.07
N ALA A 564 -28.01 -9.10 27.44
CA ALA A 564 -28.41 -10.15 26.50
C ALA A 564 -29.22 -11.27 27.19
N PHE A 565 -29.98 -12.04 26.41
CA PHE A 565 -30.47 -13.35 26.82
C PHE A 565 -29.50 -14.44 26.38
N VAL A 566 -28.80 -14.24 25.26
CA VAL A 566 -27.79 -15.18 24.76
C VAL A 566 -26.46 -14.48 24.63
N ILE A 567 -25.41 -15.10 25.16
CA ILE A 567 -24.02 -14.82 24.79
C ILE A 567 -23.48 -16.02 24.02
N GLN A 568 -22.92 -15.79 22.85
CA GLN A 568 -22.23 -16.82 22.08
C GLN A 568 -20.74 -16.49 22.01
N ILE A 569 -19.90 -17.47 22.36
CA ILE A 569 -18.47 -17.46 22.09
C ILE A 569 -18.27 -18.32 20.84
N ALA A 570 -17.90 -17.70 19.72
CA ALA A 570 -17.63 -18.41 18.48
C ALA A 570 -16.12 -18.43 18.21
N ILE A 571 -15.51 -19.61 18.28
CA ILE A 571 -14.11 -19.83 17.90
C ILE A 571 -14.05 -19.85 16.38
N VAL A 572 -13.49 -18.77 15.82
CA VAL A 572 -13.40 -18.55 14.36
C VAL A 572 -12.06 -18.99 13.80
N GLN A 573 -11.02 -19.10 14.62
CA GLN A 573 -9.72 -19.60 14.20
C GLN A 573 -8.94 -20.18 15.38
N ASN A 574 -8.19 -21.24 15.11
CA ASN A 574 -7.23 -21.84 16.03
C ASN A 574 -5.79 -21.50 15.63
N HIS A 575 -4.90 -21.60 16.60
CA HIS A 575 -3.46 -21.57 16.40
C HIS A 575 -3.04 -22.64 15.37
N GLN A 576 -2.07 -22.33 14.51
CA GLN A 576 -1.63 -23.23 13.42
C GLN A 576 -2.78 -23.78 12.52
N ASN A 577 -3.93 -23.10 12.48
CA ASN A 577 -5.10 -23.50 11.70
C ASN A 577 -5.64 -24.90 12.04
N GLY A 578 -5.55 -25.33 13.31
CA GLY A 578 -6.13 -26.60 13.74
C GLY A 578 -7.64 -26.67 13.51
N ARG A 579 -8.14 -27.87 13.20
CA ARG A 579 -9.54 -28.12 12.80
C ARG A 579 -10.50 -28.10 13.99
N ASP A 580 -10.19 -28.86 15.04
CA ASP A 580 -10.98 -28.92 16.28
C ASP A 580 -10.40 -27.91 17.29
N SER A 581 -11.16 -27.54 18.32
CA SER A 581 -10.74 -26.61 19.36
C SER A 581 -10.77 -27.25 20.74
N HIS A 582 -9.73 -26.98 21.54
CA HIS A 582 -9.69 -27.25 22.97
C HIS A 582 -9.92 -25.97 23.76
N VAL A 583 -10.92 -25.99 24.65
CA VAL A 583 -11.10 -24.92 25.65
C VAL A 583 -11.16 -25.58 27.02
N ARG A 584 -10.27 -25.16 27.92
CA ARG A 584 -10.13 -25.79 29.23
C ARG A 584 -11.13 -25.28 30.25
N GLN A 585 -11.37 -23.97 30.30
CA GLN A 585 -12.37 -23.37 31.20
C GLN A 585 -13.01 -22.12 30.59
N VAL A 586 -14.27 -21.87 30.93
CA VAL A 586 -14.95 -20.60 30.63
C VAL A 586 -15.68 -20.06 31.86
N ARG A 587 -15.47 -18.77 32.15
CA ARG A 587 -16.18 -18.05 33.21
C ARG A 587 -16.83 -16.78 32.67
N ILE A 588 -18.04 -16.49 33.15
CA ILE A 588 -18.81 -15.33 32.73
C ILE A 588 -19.07 -14.46 33.94
N PHE A 589 -18.76 -13.18 33.84
CA PHE A 589 -18.92 -12.25 34.95
C PHE A 589 -19.97 -11.20 34.62
N GLY A 590 -20.85 -10.93 35.59
CA GLY A 590 -21.77 -9.79 35.59
C GLY A 590 -21.49 -8.85 36.78
N PRO A 591 -22.08 -7.65 36.80
CA PRO A 591 -21.97 -6.75 37.94
C PRO A 591 -22.76 -7.26 39.16
N LYS A 592 -22.22 -7.06 40.38
CA LYS A 592 -22.90 -7.30 41.68
C LYS A 592 -23.79 -6.10 42.04
N GLY A 593 -25.10 -6.31 42.32
CA GLY A 593 -25.99 -5.30 42.93
C GLY A 593 -26.61 -4.23 42.01
N LYS A 594 -27.75 -3.65 42.43
CA LYS A 594 -28.53 -2.61 41.72
C LYS A 594 -27.74 -1.29 41.70
N SER A 595 -27.60 -0.74 40.49
CA SER A 595 -27.15 0.64 40.16
C SER A 595 -25.81 1.07 40.74
N TRP A 596 -24.94 1.55 39.85
CA TRP A 596 -23.98 2.59 40.18
C TRP A 596 -24.66 3.61 41.10
N ASN A 597 -24.20 3.70 42.35
CA ASN A 597 -24.58 4.82 43.20
C ASN A 597 -24.28 6.09 42.41
N LYS A 598 -25.27 6.98 42.34
CA LYS A 598 -25.07 8.39 41.96
C LYS A 598 -23.93 8.91 42.85
N VAL A 599 -22.71 8.92 42.33
CA VAL A 599 -21.62 9.68 42.93
C VAL A 599 -21.75 11.08 42.36
N ASN A 600 -22.29 11.94 43.22
CA ASN A 600 -22.07 13.38 43.35
C ASN A 600 -22.19 14.27 42.11
N GLY A 601 -23.08 15.25 42.24
CA GLY A 601 -23.38 16.22 41.22
C GLY A 601 -22.18 17.05 40.79
N VAL A 602 -22.14 17.33 39.49
CA VAL A 602 -21.91 18.67 38.95
C VAL A 602 -22.86 18.79 37.76
N GLN A 603 -23.67 19.85 37.80
CA GLN A 603 -24.38 20.36 36.63
C GLN A 603 -23.39 21.33 35.95
N LEU A 604 -23.21 21.16 34.63
CA LEU A 604 -22.22 21.77 33.71
C LEU A 604 -20.89 21.01 33.56
#